data_AF-A0A7J8N903-F1
#
_entry.id   AF-A0A7J8N903-F1
#
_cell.length_a   1.000
_cell.length_b   1.000
_cell.length_c   1.000
_cell.angle_alpha   90.00
_cell.angle_beta   90.00
_cell.angle_gamma   90.00
#
_symmetry.space_group_name_H-M   'P 1'
#
loop_
_entity.id
_entity.type
_entity.pdbx_description
1 polymer ?
#
loop_
_entity_poly.entity_id
_entity_poly.type
_entity_poly.pdbx_seq_one_letter_code
_entity_poly.pdbx_strand_id
1 'polypeptide(L)'
;MVKETEYYDVLGVSPSASEEEIRKAYYLKARQVHPDKNPNDPHAAERFQVLGEAYQILSDPFQRDAYDRNGKYSITRDTMLDPTAVFALLFGSELFEDYIGHAAVASMASSELANETDNPEKLNDKLKASAVQKEREEKLAKSLRDFLNQYVRGDKDGFMQHAESEARRLSDT
;
A
#
# COMPACT_ATOMS: atom_id res chain seq x y z
N MET A 1 28.04 -7.98 14.67
CA MET A 1 27.31 -9.24 14.39
C MET A 1 25.93 -9.07 14.96
N VAL A 2 24.89 -9.33 14.18
CA VAL A 2 23.50 -9.16 14.65
C VAL A 2 23.13 -10.29 15.60
N LYS A 3 22.34 -9.98 16.63
CA LYS A 3 21.89 -10.97 17.61
C LYS A 3 20.86 -11.95 17.03
N GLU A 4 19.96 -11.45 16.17
CA GLU A 4 18.89 -12.23 15.53
C GLU A 4 18.74 -11.81 14.07
N THR A 5 18.40 -12.76 13.19
CA THR A 5 18.21 -12.52 11.75
C THR A 5 16.75 -12.49 11.30
N GLU A 6 15.81 -12.78 12.20
CA GLU A 6 14.40 -13.02 11.86
C GLU A 6 13.78 -11.95 10.95
N TYR A 7 13.93 -10.65 11.24
CA TYR A 7 13.40 -9.59 10.37
C TYR A 7 14.11 -9.47 9.03
N TYR A 8 15.42 -9.75 8.99
CA TYR A 8 16.17 -9.81 7.74
C TYR A 8 15.71 -10.99 6.89
N ASP A 9 15.41 -12.13 7.52
CA ASP A 9 14.88 -13.34 6.86
C ASP A 9 13.45 -13.11 6.34
N VAL A 10 12.61 -12.43 7.14
CA VAL A 10 11.25 -12.00 6.74
C VAL A 10 11.31 -11.10 5.51
N LEU A 11 12.27 -10.18 5.40
CA LEU A 11 12.51 -9.36 4.20
C LEU A 11 13.27 -10.10 3.10
N GLY A 12 13.99 -11.17 3.44
CA GLY A 12 14.83 -11.95 2.52
C GLY A 12 16.09 -11.20 2.09
N VAL A 13 16.68 -10.44 3.02
CA VAL A 13 17.88 -9.62 2.77
C VAL A 13 18.99 -9.97 3.77
N SER A 14 20.23 -9.59 3.46
CA SER A 14 21.36 -9.74 4.39
C SER A 14 21.25 -8.76 5.56
N PRO A 15 21.77 -9.09 6.76
CA PRO A 15 21.97 -8.12 7.84
C PRO A 15 22.81 -6.90 7.43
N SER A 16 23.61 -7.02 6.36
CA SER A 16 24.39 -5.92 5.78
C SER A 16 23.63 -5.10 4.73
N ALA A 17 22.34 -5.36 4.50
CA ALA A 17 21.56 -4.71 3.46
C ALA A 17 21.43 -3.20 3.68
N SER A 18 21.45 -2.44 2.59
CA SER A 18 21.20 -1.00 2.62
C SER A 18 19.72 -0.70 2.87
N GLU A 19 19.42 0.55 3.27
CA GLU A 19 18.03 1.01 3.42
C GLU A 19 17.22 0.88 2.12
N GLU A 20 17.86 1.11 0.98
CA GLU A 20 17.23 0.94 -0.34
C GLU A 20 16.89 -0.52 -0.65
N GLU A 21 17.79 -1.44 -0.30
CA GLU A 21 17.55 -2.89 -0.46
C GLU A 21 16.40 -3.36 0.45
N ILE A 22 16.36 -2.89 1.69
CA ILE A 22 15.28 -3.15 2.66
C ILE A 22 13.94 -2.64 2.13
N ARG A 23 13.88 -1.40 1.65
CA ARG A 23 12.68 -0.79 1.07
C ARG A 23 12.19 -1.54 -0.16
N LYS A 24 13.09 -1.89 -1.06
CA LYS A 24 12.77 -2.64 -2.27
C LYS A 24 12.26 -4.05 -1.94
N ALA A 25 12.91 -4.73 -0.99
CA ALA A 25 12.52 -6.07 -0.56
C ALA A 25 11.12 -6.05 0.09
N TYR A 26 10.85 -5.06 0.95
CA TYR A 26 9.52 -4.85 1.54
C TYR A 26 8.46 -4.66 0.46
N TYR A 27 8.66 -3.74 -0.50
CA TYR A 27 7.71 -3.52 -1.59
C TYR A 27 7.38 -4.80 -2.36
N LEU A 28 8.41 -5.57 -2.74
CA LEU A 28 8.22 -6.80 -3.50
C LEU A 28 7.50 -7.88 -2.70
N LYS A 29 7.86 -8.06 -1.43
CA LYS A 29 7.21 -9.05 -0.56
C LYS A 29 5.79 -8.64 -0.17
N ALA A 30 5.55 -7.36 0.10
CA ALA A 30 4.23 -6.82 0.44
C ALA A 30 3.24 -7.13 -0.68
N ARG A 31 3.66 -6.95 -1.94
CA ARG A 31 2.88 -7.33 -3.12
C ARG A 31 2.64 -8.82 -3.29
N GLN A 32 3.39 -9.70 -2.62
CA GLN A 32 3.24 -11.16 -2.69
C GLN A 32 2.38 -11.69 -1.55
N VAL A 33 2.60 -11.20 -0.33
CA VAL A 33 1.97 -11.72 0.89
C VAL A 33 0.73 -10.93 1.31
N HIS A 34 0.34 -9.89 0.57
CA HIS A 34 -0.84 -9.09 0.89
C HIS A 34 -2.06 -10.00 1.10
N PRO A 35 -2.87 -9.81 2.16
CA PRO A 35 -4.02 -10.69 2.48
C PRO A 35 -4.99 -10.82 1.32
N ASP A 36 -5.21 -9.70 0.65
CA ASP A 36 -6.01 -9.57 -0.54
C ASP A 36 -5.63 -10.51 -1.70
N LYS A 37 -4.34 -10.77 -1.94
CA LYS A 37 -3.90 -11.73 -2.98
C LYS A 37 -3.96 -13.18 -2.51
N ASN A 38 -4.09 -13.38 -1.21
CA ASN A 38 -4.04 -14.67 -0.57
C ASN A 38 -5.30 -14.87 0.31
N PRO A 39 -6.52 -14.69 -0.23
CA PRO A 39 -7.75 -14.68 0.57
C PRO A 39 -8.07 -16.04 1.20
N ASN A 40 -7.53 -17.12 0.61
CA ASN A 40 -7.70 -18.48 1.10
C ASN A 40 -6.60 -18.90 2.10
N ASP A 41 -5.59 -18.05 2.32
CA ASP A 41 -4.55 -18.28 3.32
C ASP A 41 -4.95 -17.56 4.63
N PRO A 42 -5.39 -18.31 5.66
CA PRO A 42 -5.78 -17.70 6.93
C PRO A 42 -4.61 -16.99 7.64
N HIS A 43 -3.37 -17.26 7.23
CA HIS A 43 -2.17 -16.64 7.78
C HIS A 43 -1.69 -15.43 6.98
N ALA A 44 -2.35 -15.04 5.89
CA ALA A 44 -1.86 -13.94 5.06
C ALA A 44 -1.82 -12.59 5.81
N ALA A 45 -2.85 -12.31 6.62
CA ALA A 45 -2.90 -11.13 7.49
C ALA A 45 -1.72 -11.11 8.49
N GLU A 46 -1.47 -12.24 9.13
CA GLU A 46 -0.35 -12.41 10.08
C GLU A 46 1.00 -12.21 9.38
N ARG A 47 1.18 -12.80 8.20
CA ARG A 47 2.42 -12.67 7.41
C ARG A 47 2.65 -11.23 6.95
N PHE A 48 1.59 -10.53 6.53
CA PHE A 48 1.67 -9.12 6.16
C PHE A 48 1.99 -8.24 7.37
N GLN A 49 1.44 -8.57 8.54
CA GLN A 49 1.75 -7.89 9.79
C GLN A 49 3.22 -8.05 10.19
N VAL A 50 3.73 -9.28 10.17
CA VAL A 50 5.16 -9.57 10.44
C VAL A 50 6.07 -8.88 9.42
N LEU A 51 5.66 -8.82 8.15
CA LEU A 51 6.40 -8.10 7.12
C LEU A 51 6.46 -6.59 7.38
N GLY A 52 5.32 -5.98 7.75
CA GLY A 52 5.25 -4.56 8.11
C GLY A 52 6.06 -4.22 9.35
N GLU A 53 6.02 -5.08 10.37
CA GLU A 53 6.85 -4.99 11.58
C GLU A 53 8.34 -5.05 11.24
N ALA A 54 8.76 -6.04 10.46
CA ALA A 54 10.15 -6.18 10.01
C ALA A 54 10.64 -4.95 9.26
N TYR A 55 9.82 -4.39 8.37
CA TYR A 55 10.18 -3.18 7.65
C TYR A 55 10.31 -1.97 8.58
N GLN A 56 9.31 -1.69 9.42
CA GLN A 56 9.33 -0.52 10.32
C GLN A 56 10.57 -0.50 11.21
N ILE A 57 11.03 -1.67 11.66
CA ILE A 57 12.24 -1.81 12.47
C ILE A 57 13.51 -1.63 11.65
N LEU A 58 13.62 -2.34 10.52
CA LEU A 58 14.85 -2.34 9.74
C LEU A 58 15.04 -1.06 8.89
N SER A 59 13.96 -0.32 8.62
CA SER A 59 14.01 0.94 7.88
C SER A 59 14.44 2.13 8.73
N ASP A 60 14.26 2.08 10.06
CA ASP A 60 14.69 3.15 10.96
C ASP A 60 16.07 2.82 11.55
N PRO A 61 17.10 3.67 11.35
CA PRO A 61 18.46 3.37 11.81
C PRO A 61 18.58 3.12 13.31
N PHE A 62 17.78 3.81 14.14
CA PHE A 62 17.83 3.67 15.60
C PHE A 62 17.17 2.35 16.04
N GLN A 63 16.01 2.01 15.47
CA GLN A 63 15.32 0.75 15.75
C GLN A 63 16.09 -0.46 15.21
N ARG A 64 16.70 -0.35 14.03
CA ARG A 64 17.56 -1.38 13.46
C ARG A 64 18.77 -1.65 14.35
N ASP A 65 19.46 -0.61 14.81
CA ASP A 65 20.60 -0.78 15.72
C ASP A 65 20.18 -1.38 17.07
N ALA A 66 19.03 -0.98 17.62
CA ALA A 66 18.48 -1.59 18.83
C ALA A 66 18.19 -3.08 18.63
N TYR A 67 17.56 -3.45 17.51
CA TYR A 67 17.29 -4.83 17.11
C TYR A 67 18.58 -5.63 16.92
N ASP A 68 19.55 -5.08 16.19
CA ASP A 68 20.83 -5.74 15.90
C ASP A 68 21.60 -6.08 17.19
N ARG A 69 21.55 -5.18 18.19
CA ARG A 69 22.21 -5.37 19.49
C ARG A 69 21.45 -6.28 20.44
N ASN A 70 20.12 -6.13 20.52
CA ASN A 70 19.32 -6.70 21.62
C ASN A 70 18.30 -7.76 21.20
N GLY A 71 18.05 -7.91 19.89
CA GLY A 71 17.04 -8.81 19.34
C GLY A 71 15.62 -8.27 19.52
N LYS A 72 14.62 -9.09 19.21
CA LYS A 72 13.20 -8.70 19.20
C LYS A 72 12.67 -8.19 20.55
N TYR A 73 13.28 -8.61 21.66
CA TYR A 73 12.86 -8.23 23.01
C TYR A 73 13.02 -6.74 23.34
N SER A 74 13.85 -5.99 22.60
CA SER A 74 14.01 -4.55 22.84
C SER A 74 12.98 -3.69 22.11
N ILE A 75 12.05 -4.30 21.36
CA ILE A 75 11.13 -3.59 20.48
C ILE A 75 9.76 -3.51 21.13
N THR A 76 9.25 -2.29 21.29
CA THR A 76 7.89 -2.01 21.74
C THR A 76 6.95 -1.90 20.55
N ARG A 77 5.92 -2.75 20.51
CA ARG A 77 4.90 -2.75 19.45
C ARG A 77 3.90 -1.58 19.55
N ASP A 78 3.84 -0.90 20.69
CA ASP A 78 2.88 0.19 20.94
C ASP A 78 3.09 1.42 20.03
N THR A 79 4.28 1.56 19.46
CA THR A 79 4.62 2.66 18.53
C THR A 79 4.56 2.24 17.06
N MET A 80 4.15 0.99 16.76
CA MET A 80 4.07 0.52 15.38
C MET A 80 2.78 1.00 14.70
N LEU A 81 2.93 1.46 13.48
CA LEU A 81 1.82 1.79 12.61
C LEU A 81 1.25 0.52 11.98
N ASP A 82 -0.02 0.60 11.58
CA ASP A 82 -0.66 -0.46 10.79
C ASP A 82 0.13 -0.70 9.48
N PRO A 83 0.46 -1.96 9.13
CA PRO A 83 1.21 -2.30 7.92
C PRO A 83 0.59 -1.77 6.62
N THR A 84 -0.74 -1.69 6.56
CA THR A 84 -1.48 -1.18 5.38
C THR A 84 -1.30 0.32 5.28
N ALA A 85 -1.39 1.04 6.40
CA ALA A 85 -1.12 2.47 6.45
C ALA A 85 0.35 2.79 6.10
N VAL A 86 1.30 1.98 6.58
CA VAL A 86 2.72 2.11 6.22
C VAL A 86 2.92 1.91 4.71
N PHE A 87 2.28 0.89 4.13
CA PHE A 87 2.35 0.67 2.68
C PHE A 87 1.76 1.84 1.90
N ALA A 88 0.62 2.38 2.34
CA ALA A 88 -0.02 3.52 1.69
C ALA A 88 0.88 4.77 1.69
N LEU A 89 1.47 5.09 2.85
CA LEU A 89 2.37 6.22 3.02
C LEU A 89 3.65 6.10 2.18
N LEU A 90 4.25 4.90 2.11
CA LEU A 90 5.52 4.68 1.41
C LEU A 90 5.40 4.70 -0.10
N PHE A 91 4.25 4.30 -0.65
CA PHE A 91 4.09 4.10 -2.09
C PHE A 91 3.06 5.04 -2.71
N GLY A 92 2.69 6.10 -1.98
CA GLY A 92 1.91 7.21 -2.50
C GLY A 92 0.51 6.80 -2.97
N SER A 93 -0.08 5.76 -2.39
CA SER A 93 -1.42 5.30 -2.80
C SER A 93 -2.48 6.38 -2.65
N GLU A 94 -2.25 7.35 -1.76
CA GLU A 94 -3.10 8.51 -1.54
C GLU A 94 -3.14 9.43 -2.78
N LEU A 95 -2.04 9.63 -3.50
CA LEU A 95 -2.01 10.46 -4.71
C LEU A 95 -2.85 9.86 -5.84
N PHE A 96 -2.98 8.54 -5.85
CA PHE A 96 -3.76 7.77 -6.82
C PHE A 96 -5.18 7.46 -6.34
N GLU A 97 -5.56 7.88 -5.13
CA GLU A 97 -6.87 7.55 -4.57
C GLU A 97 -8.02 7.99 -5.48
N ASP A 98 -7.95 9.18 -6.08
CA ASP A 98 -9.03 9.64 -6.97
C ASP A 98 -9.14 8.80 -8.26
N TYR A 99 -8.05 8.17 -8.68
CA TYR A 99 -7.99 7.34 -9.88
C TYR A 99 -8.44 5.90 -9.63
N ILE A 100 -7.93 5.29 -8.57
CA ILE A 100 -8.12 3.85 -8.31
C ILE A 100 -8.81 3.57 -6.97
N GLY A 101 -8.92 4.56 -6.09
CA GLY A 101 -9.51 4.45 -4.76
C GLY A 101 -8.62 3.78 -3.74
N HIS A 102 -8.82 4.11 -2.46
CA HIS A 102 -8.30 3.32 -1.33
C HIS A 102 -8.64 1.84 -1.51
N ALA A 103 -9.91 1.59 -1.84
CA ALA A 103 -10.45 0.26 -1.98
C ALA A 103 -9.93 -0.49 -3.21
N ALA A 104 -9.42 0.15 -4.28
CA ALA A 104 -8.76 -0.56 -5.39
C ALA A 104 -7.24 -0.47 -5.43
N VAL A 105 -6.57 0.30 -4.58
CA VAL A 105 -5.18 -0.04 -4.22
C VAL A 105 -5.16 -1.32 -3.38
N ALA A 106 -6.11 -1.44 -2.45
CA ALA A 106 -6.41 -2.69 -1.76
C ALA A 106 -6.96 -3.75 -2.76
N SER A 107 -8.00 -3.45 -3.54
CA SER A 107 -8.68 -4.37 -4.49
C SER A 107 -7.96 -4.68 -5.80
N MET A 108 -7.03 -3.88 -6.32
CA MET A 108 -6.11 -4.33 -7.36
C MET A 108 -5.03 -5.26 -6.77
N ALA A 109 -4.90 -5.28 -5.45
CA ALA A 109 -4.29 -6.39 -4.73
C ALA A 109 -5.31 -7.51 -4.35
N SER A 110 -6.65 -7.32 -4.36
CA SER A 110 -7.65 -8.34 -3.92
C SER A 110 -8.64 -8.92 -4.92
N SER A 111 -8.88 -8.33 -6.09
CA SER A 111 -10.05 -8.67 -6.90
C SER A 111 -9.83 -9.90 -7.74
N GLU A 112 -10.06 -11.06 -7.14
CA GLU A 112 -10.96 -12.09 -7.63
C GLU A 112 -11.14 -13.12 -6.52
N LEU A 113 -11.98 -12.85 -5.51
CA LEU A 113 -12.82 -13.85 -4.81
C LEU A 113 -13.63 -13.17 -3.70
N ALA A 114 -14.78 -12.63 -4.06
CA ALA A 114 -15.87 -12.49 -3.10
C ALA A 114 -16.53 -13.86 -2.95
N ASN A 115 -16.35 -14.51 -1.80
CA ASN A 115 -17.33 -15.42 -1.22
C ASN A 115 -16.99 -15.57 0.26
N GLU A 116 -17.73 -14.86 1.11
CA GLU A 116 -18.33 -15.41 2.33
C GLU A 116 -19.19 -14.33 3.00
N THR A 117 -20.46 -14.67 3.19
CA THR A 117 -21.53 -13.80 3.68
C THR A 117 -22.00 -14.44 4.97
N ASP A 118 -21.70 -13.87 6.14
CA ASP A 118 -22.36 -14.28 7.40
C ASP A 118 -22.17 -13.31 8.60
N ASN A 119 -22.01 -12.00 8.36
CA ASN A 119 -22.15 -11.01 9.45
C ASN A 119 -22.88 -9.73 8.97
N PRO A 120 -24.04 -9.37 9.55
CA PRO A 120 -24.82 -8.20 9.15
C PRO A 120 -24.10 -6.86 9.33
N GLU A 121 -23.16 -6.72 10.28
CA GLU A 121 -22.34 -5.51 10.40
C GLU A 121 -21.37 -5.38 9.21
N LYS A 122 -20.72 -6.48 8.82
CA LYS A 122 -19.81 -6.51 7.66
C LYS A 122 -20.53 -6.23 6.34
N LEU A 123 -21.81 -6.59 6.24
CA LEU A 123 -22.63 -6.29 5.06
C LEU A 123 -22.90 -4.78 4.92
N ASN A 124 -23.22 -4.10 6.01
CA ASN A 124 -23.44 -2.65 6.01
C ASN A 124 -22.16 -1.89 5.63
N ASP A 125 -21.02 -2.30 6.16
CA ASP A 125 -19.73 -1.69 5.84
C ASP A 125 -19.34 -1.93 4.37
N LYS A 126 -19.62 -3.12 3.83
CA LYS A 126 -19.43 -3.42 2.41
C LYS A 126 -20.32 -2.56 1.50
N LEU A 127 -21.59 -2.36 1.88
CA LEU A 127 -22.51 -1.50 1.13
C LEU A 127 -22.05 -0.03 1.15
N LYS A 128 -21.59 0.47 2.29
CA LYS A 128 -21.00 1.82 2.41
C LYS A 128 -19.75 1.95 1.56
N ALA A 129 -18.83 1.00 1.63
CA ALA A 129 -17.61 1.00 0.82
C ALA A 129 -17.93 0.98 -0.68
N SER A 130 -18.93 0.18 -1.11
CA SER A 130 -19.39 0.14 -2.49
C SER A 130 -20.02 1.45 -2.95
N ALA A 131 -20.77 2.13 -2.08
CA ALA A 131 -21.35 3.44 -2.39
C ALA A 131 -20.26 4.52 -2.56
N VAL A 132 -19.26 4.55 -1.65
CA VAL A 132 -18.11 5.47 -1.73
C VAL A 132 -17.31 5.22 -3.00
N GLN A 133 -17.05 3.95 -3.33
CA GLN A 133 -16.39 3.55 -4.57
C GLN A 133 -17.13 4.09 -5.80
N LYS A 134 -18.44 3.87 -5.86
CA LYS A 134 -19.28 4.31 -6.97
C LYS A 134 -19.28 5.84 -7.10
N GLU A 135 -19.37 6.56 -5.99
CA GLU A 135 -19.30 8.03 -6.00
C GLU A 135 -17.97 8.52 -6.56
N ARG A 136 -16.85 7.91 -6.16
CA ARG A 136 -15.52 8.23 -6.72
C ARG A 136 -15.48 7.97 -8.22
N GLU A 137 -15.93 6.80 -8.68
CA GLU A 137 -15.95 6.45 -10.10
C GLU A 137 -16.78 7.42 -10.94
N GLU A 138 -17.93 7.86 -10.43
CA GLU A 138 -18.75 8.88 -11.09
C GLU A 138 -18.05 10.25 -11.17
N LYS A 139 -17.32 10.65 -10.12
CA LYS A 139 -16.50 11.88 -10.13
C LYS A 139 -15.35 11.76 -11.13
N LEU A 140 -14.63 10.65 -11.11
CA LEU A 140 -13.53 10.37 -12.02
C LEU A 140 -14.00 10.38 -13.48
N ALA A 141 -15.11 9.70 -13.78
CA ALA A 141 -15.68 9.67 -15.12
C ALA A 141 -16.05 11.07 -15.63
N LYS A 142 -16.59 11.94 -14.77
CA LYS A 142 -16.87 13.34 -15.12
C LYS A 142 -15.59 14.11 -15.40
N SER A 143 -14.59 14.00 -14.53
CA SER A 143 -13.28 14.67 -14.68
C SER A 143 -12.59 14.24 -15.98
N LEU A 144 -12.49 12.94 -16.24
CA LEU A 144 -11.88 12.40 -17.46
C LEU A 144 -12.61 12.83 -18.72
N ARG A 145 -13.96 12.85 -18.70
CA ARG A 145 -14.75 13.34 -19.82
C ARG A 145 -14.43 14.81 -20.11
N ASP A 146 -14.34 15.64 -19.07
CA ASP A 146 -14.10 17.08 -19.22
C ASP A 146 -12.66 17.34 -19.72
N PHE A 147 -11.68 16.58 -19.23
CA PHE A 147 -10.32 16.56 -19.74
C PHE A 147 -10.24 16.15 -21.23
N LEU A 148 -10.88 15.05 -21.62
CA LEU A 148 -10.91 14.61 -23.02
C LEU A 148 -11.65 15.60 -23.93
N ASN A 149 -12.70 16.26 -23.42
CA ASN A 149 -13.46 17.26 -24.17
C ASN A 149 -12.60 18.46 -24.58
N GLN A 150 -11.55 18.81 -23.81
CA GLN A 150 -10.62 19.87 -24.17
C GLN A 150 -9.91 19.54 -25.50
N TYR A 151 -9.41 18.32 -25.62
CA TYR A 151 -8.80 17.82 -26.85
C TYR A 151 -9.80 17.78 -28.01
N VAL A 152 -11.01 17.26 -27.78
CA VAL A 152 -12.07 17.15 -28.80
C VAL A 152 -12.48 18.52 -29.35
N ARG A 153 -12.46 19.57 -28.53
CA ARG A 153 -12.75 20.95 -28.95
C ARG A 153 -11.60 21.63 -29.70
N GLY A 154 -10.46 20.95 -29.84
CA GLY A 154 -9.29 21.42 -30.58
C GLY A 154 -8.23 22.10 -29.71
N ASP A 155 -8.43 22.22 -28.39
CA ASP A 155 -7.43 22.75 -27.47
C ASP A 155 -6.43 21.66 -27.06
N LYS A 156 -5.54 21.32 -28.00
CA LYS A 156 -4.51 20.29 -27.80
C LYS A 156 -3.43 20.75 -26.83
N ASP A 157 -3.06 22.03 -26.87
CA ASP A 157 -2.01 22.58 -26.02
C ASP A 157 -2.44 22.57 -24.56
N GLY A 158 -3.67 23.00 -24.26
CA GLY A 158 -4.22 22.95 -22.90
C GLY A 158 -4.38 21.51 -22.39
N PHE A 159 -4.80 20.57 -23.24
CA PHE A 159 -4.84 19.15 -22.89
C PHE A 159 -3.47 18.62 -22.49
N MET A 160 -2.43 18.92 -23.29
CA MET A 160 -1.06 18.47 -23.00
C MET A 160 -0.52 19.10 -21.71
N GLN A 161 -0.76 20.39 -21.49
CA GLN A 161 -0.36 21.07 -20.25
C GLN A 161 -1.02 20.46 -19.01
N HIS A 162 -2.31 20.13 -19.10
CA HIS A 162 -3.02 19.46 -18.02
C HIS A 162 -2.44 18.06 -17.75
N ALA A 163 -2.19 17.27 -18.81
CA ALA A 163 -1.58 15.94 -18.70
C ALA A 163 -0.19 15.99 -18.04
N GLU A 164 0.66 16.92 -18.48
CA GLU A 164 2.00 17.11 -17.92
C GLU A 164 1.96 17.59 -16.47
N SER A 165 1.05 18.50 -16.13
CA SER A 165 0.87 18.98 -14.75
C SER A 165 0.47 17.84 -13.83
N GLU A 166 -0.47 17.00 -14.26
CA GLU A 166 -0.94 15.85 -13.48
C GLU A 166 0.15 14.78 -13.35
N ALA A 167 0.90 14.51 -14.42
CA ALA A 167 2.03 13.60 -14.38
C ALA A 167 3.11 14.07 -13.38
N ARG A 168 3.41 15.37 -13.34
CA ARG A 168 4.34 15.95 -12.35
C ARG A 168 3.82 15.79 -10.93
N ARG A 169 2.55 16.13 -10.70
CA ARG A 169 1.88 15.96 -9.40
C ARG A 169 1.97 14.52 -8.88
N LEU A 170 1.78 13.54 -9.77
CA LEU A 170 1.83 12.11 -9.43
C LEU A 170 3.25 11.56 -9.29
N SER A 171 4.26 12.23 -9.87
CA SER A 171 5.67 11.81 -9.79
C SER A 171 6.44 12.44 -8.64
N ASP A 172 5.91 13.49 -8.02
CA ASP A 172 6.49 14.11 -6.82
C ASP A 172 6.23 13.20 -5.60
N THR A 173 7.06 12.16 -5.46
CA THR A 173 7.12 11.23 -4.32
C THR A 173 8.55 11.04 -3.85
#